data_AF-A0A1Q7NX97-F1
#
_entry.id   AF-A0A1Q7NX97-F1
#
_cell.length_a   1.000
_cell.length_b   1.000
_cell.length_c   1.000
_cell.angle_alpha   90.00
_cell.angle_beta   90.00
_cell.angle_gamma   90.00
#
_symmetry.space_group_name_H-M   'P 1'
#
loop_
_entity.id
_entity.type
_entity.pdbx_description
1 polymer ?
#
loop_
_entity_poly.entity_id
_entity_poly.type
_entity_poly.pdbx_seq_one_letter_code
_entity_poly.pdbx_strand_id
1 'polypeptide(L)'
;MVAAPKLSTRNRRAHSIRLPAIGALSAAVALPTTALAHERFVKHDVLRPFPHDFFFHVDHNVVSIAVRVCLAMVAVLFLWFRRHAIEALIETKLRAGATGRRADLIRFGLRFVTDQPVAARWFERIGEWAVILFLRCPGLVLMYAAANSSLVMPTYPLTEPTKALFQYASVALGIAIITQLALPLCGAAIFAIFGYIVFAYDWKLAVDVLPVLSVAIVYVTCPWNSHARLITSLSRRQIRLVRLVLGFSFFALGWMKIYNPDDVIGVAQNFPTVTEDVFIKLFYCGTDPRLKTGCWLVAFALSEVLSGFLLMVGVFSRAWSLQLVYVFTKLMVVDFGWPEIPHLYPIGAFLLLAFSNQLSNELDGEPRAAGDRRWWRPRWGLATATALSWLLIFPLLYALTLTQRPFLRASTTTRTSRPTEISGQHN
;
A
#
# COMPACT_ATOMS: atom_id res chain seq x y z
N MET A 1 81.84 11.44 1.12
CA MET A 1 80.81 10.65 0.40
C MET A 1 80.30 9.58 1.34
N VAL A 2 79.16 9.83 2.00
CA VAL A 2 78.51 8.88 2.92
C VAL A 2 77.36 8.26 2.15
N ALA A 3 77.49 6.99 1.79
CA ALA A 3 76.47 6.25 1.05
C ALA A 3 75.60 5.44 2.02
N ALA A 4 74.29 5.55 1.80
CA ALA A 4 73.20 5.10 2.66
C ALA A 4 73.10 3.56 2.83
N PRO A 5 72.51 3.08 3.94
CA PRO A 5 72.31 1.66 4.20
C PRO A 5 71.17 1.06 3.36
N LYS A 6 71.39 -0.20 2.96
CA LYS A 6 70.49 -1.03 2.13
C LYS A 6 69.18 -1.35 2.86
N LEU A 7 68.07 -1.10 2.14
CA LEU A 7 66.70 -1.43 2.53
C LEU A 7 66.51 -2.93 2.80
N SER A 8 65.98 -3.26 3.99
CA SER A 8 65.58 -4.60 4.36
C SER A 8 64.35 -5.05 3.57
N THR A 9 64.41 -6.26 3.02
CA THR A 9 63.32 -6.93 2.33
C THR A 9 62.20 -7.29 3.30
N ARG A 10 61.03 -6.74 3.01
CA ARG A 10 59.77 -6.84 3.74
C ARG A 10 59.20 -8.27 3.61
N ASN A 11 59.09 -8.98 4.74
CA ASN A 11 58.43 -10.28 4.82
C ASN A 11 56.94 -10.15 4.46
N ARG A 12 56.52 -10.82 3.38
CA ARG A 12 55.12 -11.04 3.04
C ARG A 12 54.54 -12.09 3.99
N ARG A 13 53.68 -11.68 4.92
CA ARG A 13 52.62 -12.55 5.48
C ARG A 13 51.28 -11.95 5.10
N ALA A 14 50.65 -12.55 4.09
CA ALA A 14 49.28 -12.26 3.72
C ALA A 14 48.37 -12.79 4.83
N HIS A 15 47.63 -11.91 5.48
CA HIS A 15 46.51 -12.29 6.33
C HIS A 15 45.41 -12.90 5.47
N SER A 16 45.30 -14.23 5.47
CA SER A 16 44.11 -14.95 5.01
C SER A 16 43.04 -14.90 6.10
N ILE A 17 42.43 -13.74 6.30
CA ILE A 17 41.19 -13.60 7.07
C ILE A 17 40.22 -12.89 6.14
N ARG A 18 39.51 -13.65 5.30
CA ARG A 18 38.36 -13.18 4.50
C ARG A 18 37.85 -14.36 3.70
N LEU A 19 36.72 -14.93 4.12
CA LEU A 19 35.74 -15.70 3.34
C LEU A 19 34.73 -16.42 4.25
N PRO A 20 35.10 -17.06 5.38
CA PRO A 20 34.09 -17.75 6.22
C PRO A 20 33.18 -16.77 6.99
N ALA A 21 33.67 -15.57 7.32
CA ALA A 21 32.89 -14.56 8.05
C ALA A 21 31.76 -13.93 7.20
N ILE A 22 31.97 -13.78 5.88
CA ILE A 22 30.93 -13.25 4.98
C ILE A 22 29.84 -14.30 4.76
N GLY A 23 30.23 -15.57 4.60
CA GLY A 23 29.30 -16.70 4.51
C GLY A 23 28.45 -16.89 5.77
N ALA A 24 29.06 -16.80 6.96
CA ALA A 24 28.36 -16.89 8.24
C ALA A 24 27.41 -15.71 8.48
N LEU A 25 27.78 -14.47 8.10
CA LEU A 25 26.88 -13.31 8.20
C LEU A 25 25.67 -13.45 7.25
N SER A 26 25.91 -13.98 6.05
CA SER A 26 24.86 -14.20 5.04
C SER A 26 23.87 -15.29 5.49
N ALA A 27 24.39 -16.35 6.10
CA ALA A 27 23.58 -17.43 6.68
C ALA A 27 22.81 -16.99 7.93
N ALA A 28 23.39 -16.14 8.78
CA ALA A 28 22.71 -15.59 9.96
C ALA A 28 21.59 -14.60 9.60
N VAL A 29 21.76 -13.83 8.52
CA VAL A 29 20.71 -12.96 7.98
C VAL A 29 19.54 -13.79 7.45
N ALA A 30 19.79 -14.97 6.86
CA ALA A 30 18.77 -15.83 6.25
C ALA A 30 18.00 -16.74 7.22
N LEU A 31 18.21 -16.64 8.54
CA LEU A 31 17.44 -17.41 9.50
C LEU A 31 16.01 -16.84 9.63
N PRO A 32 14.97 -17.67 9.47
CA PRO A 32 13.59 -17.21 9.54
C PRO A 32 13.24 -16.74 10.96
N THR A 33 12.94 -15.44 11.11
CA THR A 33 12.51 -14.80 12.36
C THR A 33 10.98 -14.76 12.42
N THR A 34 10.35 -15.93 12.33
CA THR A 34 8.88 -16.07 12.32
C THR A 34 8.21 -15.70 13.65
N ALA A 35 8.97 -15.64 14.75
CA ALA A 35 8.41 -15.60 16.10
C ALA A 35 8.10 -14.19 16.66
N LEU A 36 8.44 -13.11 15.96
CA LEU A 36 8.36 -11.75 16.53
C LEU A 36 7.65 -10.71 15.65
N ALA A 37 7.19 -11.09 14.45
CA ALA A 37 6.63 -10.13 13.50
C ALA A 37 5.09 -10.00 13.56
N HIS A 38 4.58 -8.76 13.52
CA HIS A 38 3.15 -8.41 13.66
C HIS A 38 2.74 -7.28 12.71
N GLU A 39 1.74 -7.43 11.85
CA GLU A 39 1.36 -6.58 10.68
C GLU A 39 1.31 -5.03 10.86
N ARG A 40 1.49 -4.43 12.05
CA ARG A 40 1.46 -2.97 12.29
C ARG A 40 2.52 -2.39 13.23
N PHE A 41 2.68 -1.05 13.22
CA PHE A 41 3.62 -0.31 14.07
C PHE A 41 3.33 -0.46 15.58
N VAL A 42 2.07 -0.68 15.95
CA VAL A 42 1.65 -1.03 17.31
C VAL A 42 1.05 -2.43 17.31
N LYS A 43 1.51 -3.31 18.21
CA LYS A 43 0.94 -4.64 18.39
C LYS A 43 -0.48 -4.51 18.94
N HIS A 44 -1.46 -4.98 18.18
CA HIS A 44 -2.86 -5.02 18.63
C HIS A 44 -3.24 -6.45 18.95
N ASP A 45 -2.97 -6.86 20.19
CA ASP A 45 -3.41 -8.15 20.66
C ASP A 45 -4.94 -8.23 20.57
N VAL A 46 -5.42 -9.39 20.12
CA VAL A 46 -6.85 -9.71 20.14
C VAL A 46 -7.29 -9.77 21.60
N LEU A 47 -7.93 -8.70 22.06
CA LEU A 47 -8.41 -8.54 23.44
C LEU A 47 -9.47 -9.58 23.80
N ARG A 48 -10.27 -10.02 22.82
CA ARG A 48 -11.33 -11.01 23.01
C ARG A 48 -11.35 -12.01 21.85
N PRO A 49 -11.41 -13.33 22.12
CA PRO A 49 -11.54 -14.33 21.07
C PRO A 49 -12.74 -14.01 20.17
N PHE A 50 -12.52 -13.98 18.86
CA PHE A 50 -13.57 -13.80 17.87
C PHE A 50 -13.88 -15.16 17.24
N PRO A 51 -15.16 -15.51 17.01
CA PRO A 51 -15.50 -16.79 16.38
C PRO A 51 -15.05 -16.80 14.92
N HIS A 52 -13.96 -17.51 14.64
CA HIS A 52 -13.43 -17.68 13.27
C HIS A 52 -14.42 -18.38 12.34
N ASP A 53 -15.40 -19.13 12.87
CA ASP A 53 -16.54 -19.75 12.18
C ASP A 53 -17.21 -18.82 11.16
N PHE A 54 -17.24 -17.52 11.46
CA PHE A 54 -17.75 -16.46 10.60
C PHE A 54 -17.04 -16.38 9.23
N PHE A 55 -15.73 -16.67 9.16
CA PHE A 55 -14.93 -16.56 7.93
C PHE A 55 -14.89 -17.85 7.10
N PHE A 56 -15.31 -18.99 7.66
CA PHE A 56 -15.28 -20.29 6.95
C PHE A 56 -16.42 -20.48 5.95
N HIS A 57 -17.45 -19.63 6.04
CA HIS A 57 -18.67 -19.73 5.25
C HIS A 57 -19.01 -18.34 4.70
N VAL A 58 -19.41 -18.29 3.44
CA VAL A 58 -20.02 -17.08 2.89
C VAL A 58 -21.46 -17.02 3.42
N ASP A 59 -21.61 -16.49 4.63
CA ASP A 59 -22.91 -16.32 5.28
C ASP A 59 -23.71 -15.17 4.64
N HIS A 60 -24.97 -15.01 5.04
CA HIS A 60 -25.82 -13.94 4.52
C HIS A 60 -25.23 -12.54 4.72
N ASN A 61 -24.50 -12.31 5.83
CA ASN A 61 -23.87 -11.02 6.11
C ASN A 61 -22.75 -10.72 5.12
N VAL A 62 -21.85 -11.68 4.89
CA VAL A 62 -20.75 -11.59 3.94
C VAL A 62 -21.26 -11.41 2.52
N VAL A 63 -22.29 -12.17 2.10
CA VAL A 63 -22.93 -12.00 0.78
C VAL A 63 -23.53 -10.59 0.65
N SER A 64 -24.27 -10.13 1.66
CA SER A 64 -24.90 -8.80 1.65
C SER A 64 -23.87 -7.68 1.49
N ILE A 65 -22.75 -7.75 2.23
CA ILE A 65 -21.65 -6.79 2.09
C ILE A 65 -21.05 -6.87 0.69
N ALA A 66 -20.73 -8.07 0.20
CA ALA A 66 -20.15 -8.28 -1.12
C ALA A 66 -21.03 -7.74 -2.25
N VAL A 67 -22.35 -7.94 -2.16
CA VAL A 67 -23.33 -7.39 -3.11
C VAL A 67 -23.29 -5.86 -3.10
N ARG A 68 -23.25 -5.21 -1.93
CA ARG A 68 -23.21 -3.74 -1.86
C ARG A 68 -21.93 -3.15 -2.40
N VAL A 69 -20.78 -3.76 -2.10
CA VAL A 69 -19.49 -3.35 -2.68
C VAL A 69 -19.49 -3.57 -4.19
N CYS A 70 -20.04 -4.70 -4.66
CA CYS A 70 -20.20 -4.97 -6.08
C CYS A 70 -21.07 -3.91 -6.77
N LEU A 71 -22.23 -3.58 -6.21
CA LEU A 71 -23.12 -2.53 -6.73
C LEU A 71 -22.43 -1.16 -6.75
N ALA A 72 -21.68 -0.81 -5.70
CA ALA A 72 -20.89 0.42 -5.68
C ALA A 72 -19.85 0.42 -6.81
N MET A 73 -19.15 -0.69 -7.03
CA MET A 73 -18.18 -0.81 -8.12
C MET A 73 -18.83 -0.71 -9.49
N VAL A 74 -19.99 -1.37 -9.69
CA VAL A 74 -20.79 -1.25 -10.91
C VAL A 74 -21.18 0.19 -11.16
N ALA A 75 -21.68 0.90 -10.14
CA ALA A 75 -22.07 2.30 -10.27
C ALA A 75 -20.88 3.18 -10.69
N VAL A 76 -19.73 3.02 -10.04
CA VAL A 76 -18.53 3.82 -10.33
C VAL A 76 -17.99 3.51 -11.74
N LEU A 77 -17.87 2.24 -12.13
CA LEU A 77 -17.43 1.84 -13.47
C LEU A 77 -18.43 2.30 -14.54
N PHE A 78 -19.73 2.20 -14.28
CA PHE A 78 -20.75 2.70 -15.19
C PHE A 78 -20.62 4.21 -15.39
N LEU A 79 -20.46 4.98 -14.31
CA LEU A 79 -20.19 6.42 -14.39
C LEU A 79 -18.93 6.71 -15.18
N TRP A 80 -17.86 5.93 -14.99
CA TRP A 80 -16.64 6.05 -15.77
C TRP A 80 -16.86 5.84 -17.27
N PHE A 81 -17.56 4.78 -17.67
CA PHE A 81 -17.87 4.53 -19.09
C PHE A 81 -18.81 5.60 -19.69
N ARG A 82 -19.61 6.27 -18.85
CA ARG A 82 -20.50 7.37 -19.25
C ARG A 82 -19.85 8.75 -19.12
N ARG A 83 -18.66 8.88 -18.52
CA ARG A 83 -18.05 10.18 -18.13
C ARG A 83 -18.02 11.20 -19.26
N HIS A 84 -17.63 10.83 -20.48
CA HIS A 84 -17.60 11.77 -21.60
C HIS A 84 -18.98 12.27 -22.05
N ALA A 85 -20.03 11.46 -21.85
CA ALA A 85 -21.40 11.91 -22.11
C ALA A 85 -21.88 12.86 -21.01
N ILE A 86 -21.51 12.58 -19.75
CA ILE A 86 -21.77 13.45 -18.61
C ILE A 86 -21.05 14.80 -18.80
N GLU A 87 -19.78 14.76 -19.20
CA GLU A 87 -18.97 15.94 -19.51
C GLU A 87 -19.61 16.80 -20.61
N ALA A 88 -19.96 16.19 -21.75
CA ALA A 88 -20.62 16.89 -22.85
C ALA A 88 -21.94 17.55 -22.40
N LEU A 89 -22.76 16.81 -21.64
CA LEU A 89 -24.02 17.34 -21.11
C LEU A 89 -23.80 18.54 -20.18
N ILE A 90 -22.84 18.44 -19.26
CA ILE A 90 -22.49 19.53 -18.34
C ILE A 90 -21.97 20.73 -19.13
N GLU A 91 -21.09 20.52 -20.11
CA GLU A 91 -20.58 21.61 -20.95
C GLU A 91 -21.71 22.33 -21.71
N THR A 92 -22.66 21.61 -22.29
CA THR A 92 -23.83 22.22 -22.96
C THR A 92 -24.66 23.06 -21.99
N LYS A 93 -24.95 22.54 -20.78
CA LYS A 93 -25.69 23.27 -19.75
C LYS A 93 -24.95 24.50 -19.24
N LEU A 94 -23.63 24.39 -19.06
CA LEU A 94 -22.81 25.53 -18.63
C LEU A 94 -22.82 26.65 -19.68
N ARG A 95 -22.73 26.30 -20.97
CA ARG A 95 -22.84 27.28 -22.07
C ARG A 95 -24.22 27.92 -22.16
N ALA A 96 -25.28 27.20 -21.78
CA ALA A 96 -26.66 27.67 -21.86
C ALA A 96 -27.09 28.60 -20.72
N GLY A 97 -26.38 28.64 -19.57
CA GLY A 97 -26.88 29.46 -18.44
C GLY A 97 -25.93 29.73 -17.28
N ALA A 98 -24.70 29.21 -17.25
CA ALA A 98 -23.76 29.47 -16.16
C ALA A 98 -22.59 30.32 -16.66
N THR A 99 -22.53 31.58 -16.25
CA THR A 99 -21.41 32.48 -16.57
C THR A 99 -20.53 32.75 -15.33
N GLY A 100 -19.25 33.02 -15.57
CA GLY A 100 -18.29 33.44 -14.54
C GLY A 100 -17.75 32.31 -13.64
N ARG A 101 -17.34 32.68 -12.41
CA ARG A 101 -16.55 31.85 -11.47
C ARG A 101 -17.18 30.49 -11.16
N ARG A 102 -18.50 30.39 -11.09
CA ARG A 102 -19.21 29.11 -10.80
C ARG A 102 -19.01 28.11 -11.92
N ALA A 103 -19.07 28.54 -13.18
CA ALA A 103 -18.84 27.66 -14.33
C ALA A 103 -17.39 27.16 -14.35
N ASP A 104 -16.43 28.01 -13.99
CA ASP A 104 -15.01 27.62 -13.92
C ASP A 104 -14.73 26.64 -12.78
N LEU A 105 -15.36 26.80 -11.62
CA LEU A 105 -15.30 25.83 -10.52
C LEU A 105 -15.90 24.48 -10.91
N ILE A 106 -17.05 24.47 -11.60
CA ILE A 106 -17.67 23.24 -12.08
C ILE A 106 -16.78 22.55 -13.11
N ARG A 107 -16.22 23.30 -14.07
CA ARG A 107 -15.27 22.75 -15.06
C ARG A 107 -14.01 22.20 -14.39
N PHE A 108 -13.49 22.90 -13.40
CA PHE A 108 -12.36 22.43 -12.60
C PHE A 108 -12.70 21.11 -11.90
N GLY A 109 -13.82 21.07 -11.15
CA GLY A 109 -14.24 19.88 -10.42
C GLY A 109 -14.50 18.69 -11.35
N LEU A 110 -15.15 18.94 -12.49
CA LEU A 110 -15.38 17.92 -13.52
C LEU A 110 -14.06 17.37 -14.05
N ARG A 111 -13.15 18.23 -14.54
CA ARG A 111 -11.83 17.82 -15.05
C ARG A 111 -11.00 17.11 -13.99
N PHE A 112 -11.08 17.58 -12.76
CA PHE A 112 -10.38 16.98 -11.64
C PHE A 112 -10.88 15.55 -11.41
N VAL A 113 -12.19 15.38 -11.21
CA VAL A 113 -12.80 14.07 -10.93
C VAL A 113 -12.59 13.12 -12.10
N THR A 114 -12.76 13.56 -13.35
CA THR A 114 -12.64 12.70 -14.55
C THR A 114 -11.21 12.51 -15.05
N ASP A 115 -10.20 12.79 -14.22
CA ASP A 115 -8.77 12.61 -14.49
C ASP A 115 -8.24 13.38 -15.72
N GLN A 116 -8.93 14.45 -16.15
CA GLN A 116 -8.47 15.29 -17.25
C GLN A 116 -7.36 16.27 -16.82
N PRO A 117 -6.50 16.74 -17.73
CA PRO A 117 -5.49 17.74 -17.39
C PRO A 117 -6.10 19.02 -16.81
N VAL A 118 -5.52 19.49 -15.71
CA VAL A 118 -5.90 20.73 -15.02
C VAL A 118 -4.83 21.78 -15.28
N ALA A 119 -5.20 22.82 -16.05
CA ALA A 119 -4.31 23.92 -16.42
C ALA A 119 -4.34 25.05 -15.38
N ALA A 120 -3.89 24.76 -14.15
CA ALA A 120 -3.80 25.75 -13.09
C ALA A 120 -2.42 25.71 -12.43
N ARG A 121 -1.75 26.88 -12.34
CA ARG A 121 -0.38 26.99 -11.78
C ARG A 121 -0.28 26.47 -10.34
N TRP A 122 -1.31 26.69 -9.53
CA TRP A 122 -1.33 26.20 -8.14
C TRP A 122 -1.41 24.67 -8.09
N PHE A 123 -2.10 24.04 -9.05
CA PHE A 123 -2.23 22.59 -9.14
C PHE A 123 -0.88 21.96 -9.48
N GLU A 124 -0.15 22.54 -10.44
CA GLU A 124 1.21 22.13 -10.80
C GLU A 124 2.17 22.25 -9.61
N ARG A 125 2.15 23.37 -8.88
CA ARG A 125 2.98 23.56 -7.69
C ARG A 125 2.70 22.52 -6.60
N ILE A 126 1.43 22.22 -6.32
CA ILE A 126 1.10 21.16 -5.34
C ILE A 126 1.61 19.81 -5.85
N GLY A 127 1.50 19.54 -7.16
CA GLY A 127 2.08 18.35 -7.79
C GLY A 127 3.60 18.23 -7.58
N GLU A 128 4.34 19.32 -7.74
CA GLU A 128 5.79 19.34 -7.49
C GLU A 128 6.12 19.02 -6.03
N TRP A 129 5.40 19.61 -5.08
CA TRP A 129 5.55 19.30 -3.65
C TRP A 129 5.19 17.85 -3.34
N ALA A 130 4.15 17.31 -3.98
CA ALA A 130 3.75 15.93 -3.81
C ALA A 130 4.84 14.96 -4.33
N VAL A 131 5.50 15.28 -5.45
CA VAL A 131 6.66 14.51 -5.94
C VAL A 131 7.80 14.53 -4.91
N ILE A 132 8.14 15.71 -4.39
CA ILE A 132 9.22 15.85 -3.40
C ILE A 132 8.88 15.05 -2.13
N LEU A 133 7.65 15.17 -1.64
CA LEU A 133 7.17 14.44 -0.48
C LEU A 133 7.26 12.93 -0.72
N PHE A 134 6.67 12.43 -1.81
CA PHE A 134 6.69 11.02 -2.18
C PHE A 134 8.11 10.44 -2.27
N LEU A 135 9.05 11.18 -2.89
CA LEU A 135 10.43 10.75 -3.04
C LEU A 135 11.25 10.83 -1.75
N ARG A 136 10.83 11.57 -0.72
CA ARG A 136 11.62 11.75 0.52
C ARG A 136 11.04 11.04 1.74
N CYS A 137 9.72 10.82 1.77
CA CYS A 137 9.05 10.10 2.87
C CYS A 137 9.70 8.75 3.23
N PRO A 138 10.13 7.90 2.28
CA PRO A 138 10.78 6.63 2.62
C PRO A 138 12.01 6.80 3.50
N GLY A 139 12.79 7.88 3.28
CA GLY A 139 13.96 8.16 4.10
C GLY A 139 13.59 8.51 5.55
N LEU A 140 12.52 9.27 5.75
CA LEU A 140 12.01 9.59 7.10
C LEU A 140 11.51 8.34 7.82
N VAL A 141 10.78 7.47 7.12
CA VAL A 141 10.28 6.20 7.67
C VAL A 141 11.44 5.28 8.06
N LEU A 142 12.48 5.16 7.22
CA LEU A 142 13.67 4.35 7.54
C LEU A 142 14.44 4.88 8.75
N MET A 143 14.56 6.21 8.90
CA MET A 143 15.20 6.81 10.07
C MET A 143 14.40 6.55 11.35
N TYR A 144 13.06 6.67 11.27
CA TYR A 144 12.19 6.32 12.39
C TYR A 144 12.24 4.83 12.73
N ALA A 145 12.24 3.96 11.72
CA ALA A 145 12.34 2.52 11.89
C ALA A 145 13.66 2.13 12.58
N ALA A 146 14.78 2.74 12.16
CA ALA A 146 16.09 2.52 12.78
C ALA A 146 16.12 2.94 14.26
N ALA A 147 15.53 4.10 14.60
CA ALA A 147 15.42 4.58 15.98
C ALA A 147 14.61 3.61 16.86
N ASN A 148 13.62 2.92 16.29
CA ASN A 148 12.77 1.94 16.98
C ASN A 148 13.25 0.49 16.83
N SER A 149 14.50 0.26 16.42
CA SER A 149 15.06 -1.10 16.26
C SER A 149 14.25 -2.01 15.32
N SER A 150 13.77 -1.46 14.22
CA SER A 150 12.94 -2.15 13.25
C SER A 150 13.45 -1.99 11.82
N LEU A 151 13.15 -2.96 10.94
CA LEU A 151 13.67 -2.98 9.57
C LEU A 151 12.98 -1.92 8.68
N VAL A 152 11.64 -1.87 8.74
CA VAL A 152 10.80 -0.92 7.99
C VAL A 152 9.70 -0.36 8.89
N MET A 153 9.16 -1.24 9.74
CA MET A 153 8.13 -0.99 10.73
C MET A 153 8.37 -1.94 11.92
N PRO A 154 7.97 -1.62 13.17
CA PRO A 154 8.07 -2.43 14.37
C PRO A 154 7.55 -3.85 14.23
N THR A 155 6.65 -4.09 13.27
CA THR A 155 6.29 -5.39 12.71
C THR A 155 7.46 -6.27 12.34
N TYR A 156 8.59 -5.69 11.95
CA TYR A 156 9.81 -6.38 11.56
C TYR A 156 10.92 -5.99 12.56
N PRO A 157 10.83 -6.48 13.80
CA PRO A 157 11.81 -6.13 14.82
C PRO A 157 13.16 -6.72 14.43
N LEU A 158 14.21 -5.92 14.58
CA LEU A 158 15.56 -6.37 14.33
C LEU A 158 16.04 -7.21 15.52
N THR A 159 16.37 -8.47 15.26
CA THR A 159 16.94 -9.37 16.25
C THR A 159 18.46 -9.20 16.33
N GLU A 160 19.01 -9.37 17.53
CA GLU A 160 20.46 -9.56 17.69
C GLU A 160 20.87 -10.87 17.01
N PRO A 161 22.02 -10.96 16.31
CA PRO A 161 23.18 -10.04 16.31
C PRO A 161 23.22 -9.02 15.15
N THR A 162 22.26 -9.04 14.23
CA THR A 162 22.29 -8.22 13.00
C THR A 162 21.73 -6.81 13.19
N LYS A 163 21.19 -6.51 14.38
CA LYS A 163 20.49 -5.27 14.71
C LYS A 163 21.27 -4.01 14.35
N ALA A 164 22.50 -3.89 14.85
CA ALA A 164 23.33 -2.71 14.61
C ALA A 164 23.59 -2.48 13.12
N LEU A 165 23.88 -3.56 12.37
CA LEU A 165 24.12 -3.49 10.93
C LEU A 165 22.91 -2.94 10.18
N PHE A 166 21.71 -3.48 10.44
CA PHE A 166 20.49 -3.02 9.78
C PHE A 166 20.11 -1.60 10.20
N GLN A 167 20.33 -1.20 11.45
CA GLN A 167 20.10 0.19 11.88
C GLN A 167 21.00 1.18 11.14
N TYR A 168 22.30 0.90 11.06
CA TYR A 168 23.23 1.76 10.31
C TYR A 168 22.91 1.77 8.81
N ALA A 169 22.54 0.62 8.24
CA ALA A 169 22.13 0.53 6.84
C ALA A 169 20.86 1.34 6.56
N SER A 170 19.84 1.26 7.42
CA SER A 170 18.59 2.04 7.29
C SER A 170 18.84 3.54 7.43
N VAL A 171 19.71 3.97 8.35
CA VAL A 171 20.09 5.39 8.48
C VAL A 171 20.86 5.87 7.25
N ALA A 172 21.85 5.10 6.78
CA ALA A 172 22.63 5.45 5.59
C ALA A 172 21.74 5.53 4.33
N LEU A 173 20.84 4.56 4.16
CA LEU A 173 19.85 4.54 3.08
C LEU A 173 18.88 5.73 3.19
N GLY A 174 18.42 6.05 4.41
CA GLY A 174 17.56 7.21 4.66
C GLY A 174 18.22 8.53 4.28
N ILE A 175 19.50 8.72 4.66
CA ILE A 175 20.29 9.90 4.27
C ILE A 175 20.46 9.95 2.75
N ALA A 176 20.80 8.83 2.11
CA ALA A 176 20.96 8.75 0.66
C ALA A 176 19.65 9.14 -0.07
N ILE A 177 18.50 8.67 0.41
CA ILE A 177 17.18 9.02 -0.15
C ILE A 177 16.89 10.52 0.01
N ILE A 178 17.06 11.07 1.22
CA ILE A 178 16.77 12.47 1.52
C ILE A 178 17.66 13.41 0.68
N THR A 179 18.92 13.03 0.49
CA THR A 179 19.91 13.76 -0.32
C THR A 179 19.87 13.41 -1.81
N GLN A 180 19.00 12.49 -2.24
CA GLN A 180 18.89 11.98 -3.61
C GLN A 180 20.21 11.38 -4.16
N LEU A 181 21.06 10.87 -3.26
CA LEU A 181 22.32 10.22 -3.61
C LEU A 181 22.07 8.81 -4.14
N ALA A 182 22.49 8.55 -5.38
CA ALA A 182 22.40 7.24 -6.02
C ALA A 182 21.01 6.57 -5.86
N LEU A 183 19.93 7.31 -6.19
CA LEU A 183 18.56 6.81 -6.11
C LEU A 183 18.39 5.42 -6.74
N PRO A 184 19.01 5.06 -7.89
CA PRO A 184 18.90 3.70 -8.41
C PRO A 184 19.32 2.60 -7.43
N LEU A 185 20.39 2.81 -6.67
CA LEU A 185 20.82 1.87 -5.62
C LEU A 185 19.84 1.86 -4.45
N CYS A 186 19.28 3.01 -4.08
CA CYS A 186 18.26 3.08 -3.05
C CYS A 186 17.00 2.27 -3.44
N GLY A 187 16.58 2.36 -4.71
CA GLY A 187 15.49 1.54 -5.24
C GLY A 187 15.79 0.05 -5.19
N ALA A 188 16.98 -0.35 -5.62
CA ALA A 188 17.43 -1.74 -5.54
C ALA A 188 17.50 -2.26 -4.10
N ALA A 189 17.97 -1.43 -3.16
CA ALA A 189 18.01 -1.76 -1.74
C ALA A 189 16.60 -1.97 -1.15
N ILE A 190 15.62 -1.13 -1.51
CA ILE A 190 14.23 -1.32 -1.09
C ILE A 190 13.65 -2.63 -1.63
N PHE A 191 13.92 -2.99 -2.89
CA PHE A 191 13.53 -4.29 -3.43
C PHE A 191 14.21 -5.46 -2.69
N ALA A 192 15.49 -5.31 -2.34
CA ALA A 192 16.20 -6.32 -1.56
C ALA A 192 15.62 -6.46 -0.14
N ILE A 193 15.26 -5.36 0.51
CA ILE A 193 14.57 -5.37 1.81
C ILE A 193 13.21 -6.06 1.69
N PHE A 194 12.43 -5.77 0.66
CA PHE A 194 11.16 -6.44 0.43
C PHE A 194 11.34 -7.95 0.21
N GLY A 195 12.29 -8.34 -0.64
CA GLY A 195 12.63 -9.75 -0.84
C GLY A 195 13.05 -10.43 0.45
N TYR A 196 13.89 -9.76 1.25
CA TYR A 196 14.28 -10.24 2.57
C TYR A 196 13.07 -10.47 3.48
N ILE A 197 12.10 -9.54 3.50
CA ILE A 197 10.88 -9.67 4.31
C ILE A 197 10.08 -10.91 3.90
N VAL A 198 9.91 -11.13 2.59
CA VAL A 198 9.21 -12.30 2.05
C VAL A 198 9.88 -13.61 2.48
N PHE A 199 11.22 -13.67 2.49
CA PHE A 199 11.96 -14.90 2.83
C PHE A 199 12.14 -15.12 4.34
N ALA A 200 12.40 -14.07 5.11
CA ALA A 200 12.81 -14.18 6.51
C ALA A 200 11.63 -14.16 7.50
N TYR A 201 10.51 -13.53 7.14
CA TYR A 201 9.35 -13.40 8.03
C TYR A 201 8.19 -14.27 7.56
N ASP A 202 7.36 -13.76 6.65
CA ASP A 202 6.32 -14.49 5.93
C ASP A 202 5.90 -13.61 4.75
N TRP A 203 5.56 -14.23 3.61
CA TRP A 203 5.03 -13.51 2.45
C TRP A 203 3.72 -12.79 2.77
N LYS A 204 2.95 -13.28 3.74
CA LYS A 204 1.68 -12.68 4.18
C LYS A 204 1.90 -11.29 4.77
N LEU A 205 2.87 -11.18 5.67
CA LEU A 205 3.27 -9.92 6.29
C LEU A 205 3.85 -8.95 5.26
N ALA A 206 4.60 -9.48 4.28
CA ALA A 206 5.21 -8.67 3.23
C ALA A 206 4.19 -7.87 2.41
N VAL A 207 2.91 -8.29 2.36
CA VAL A 207 1.84 -7.59 1.64
C VAL A 207 1.66 -6.16 2.16
N ASP A 208 1.86 -5.90 3.46
CA ASP A 208 1.80 -4.56 4.07
C ASP A 208 2.86 -3.59 3.56
N VAL A 209 3.96 -4.13 3.03
CA VAL A 209 5.08 -3.34 2.50
C VAL A 209 4.96 -3.10 0.99
N LEU A 210 4.04 -3.79 0.31
CA LEU A 210 3.85 -3.65 -1.15
C LEU A 210 3.68 -2.20 -1.61
N PRO A 211 2.96 -1.29 -0.92
CA PRO A 211 2.88 0.10 -1.33
C PRO A 211 4.26 0.73 -1.55
N VAL A 212 5.24 0.42 -0.67
CA VAL A 212 6.61 0.96 -0.71
C VAL A 212 7.35 0.61 -1.99
N LEU A 213 6.98 -0.48 -2.67
CA LEU A 213 7.57 -0.83 -3.96
C LEU A 213 7.30 0.22 -5.05
N SER A 214 6.24 1.02 -4.91
CA SER A 214 5.91 2.04 -5.91
C SER A 214 6.99 3.12 -6.01
N VAL A 215 7.66 3.47 -4.90
CA VAL A 215 8.79 4.42 -4.92
C VAL A 215 10.08 3.73 -5.34
N ALA A 216 10.27 2.46 -4.97
CA ALA A 216 11.42 1.68 -5.39
C ALA A 216 11.52 1.67 -6.92
N ILE A 217 10.40 1.43 -7.62
CA ILE A 217 10.30 1.48 -9.09
C ILE A 217 10.69 2.85 -9.66
N VAL A 218 10.28 3.93 -9.00
CA VAL A 218 10.67 5.29 -9.42
C VAL A 218 12.16 5.48 -9.24
N TYR A 219 12.73 5.08 -8.10
CA TYR A 219 14.15 5.20 -7.81
C TYR A 219 15.05 4.43 -8.79
N VAL A 220 14.75 3.17 -9.12
CA VAL A 220 15.54 2.41 -10.12
C VAL A 220 15.43 2.99 -11.53
N THR A 221 14.41 3.79 -11.81
CA THR A 221 14.26 4.49 -13.10
C THR A 221 14.80 5.92 -13.09
N CYS A 222 15.30 6.41 -11.95
CA CYS A 222 15.96 7.71 -11.84
C CYS A 222 17.38 7.69 -12.44
N PRO A 223 17.92 8.83 -12.88
CA PRO A 223 19.30 8.90 -13.34
C PRO A 223 20.30 8.83 -12.18
N TRP A 224 21.51 8.33 -12.43
CA TRP A 224 22.56 8.20 -11.41
C TRP A 224 23.03 9.52 -10.80
N ASN A 225 22.91 10.62 -11.57
CA ASN A 225 23.23 11.98 -11.13
C ASN A 225 22.04 12.71 -10.48
N SER A 226 21.07 11.98 -9.90
CA SER A 226 19.89 12.56 -9.24
C SER A 226 20.24 13.58 -8.15
N HIS A 227 21.36 13.41 -7.46
CA HIS A 227 21.84 14.36 -6.44
C HIS A 227 22.13 15.76 -6.98
N ALA A 228 22.40 15.91 -8.29
CA ALA A 228 22.72 17.19 -8.91
C ALA A 228 21.48 17.99 -9.33
N ARG A 229 20.27 17.39 -9.31
CA ARG A 229 19.04 18.01 -9.83
C ARG A 229 17.84 17.63 -8.98
N LEU A 230 17.09 18.63 -8.54
CA LEU A 230 15.84 18.39 -7.82
C LEU A 230 14.80 17.77 -8.76
N ILE A 231 14.33 16.56 -8.42
CA ILE A 231 13.23 15.90 -9.13
C ILE A 231 11.90 16.47 -8.63
N THR A 232 11.22 17.26 -9.48
CA THR A 232 9.91 17.87 -9.19
C THR A 232 8.79 17.32 -10.07
N SER A 233 9.09 16.45 -11.03
CA SER A 233 8.11 15.82 -11.89
C SER A 233 8.52 14.38 -12.22
N LEU A 234 7.52 13.54 -12.48
CA LEU A 234 7.71 12.16 -12.92
C LEU A 234 7.17 12.00 -14.33
N SER A 235 7.73 11.04 -15.07
CA SER A 235 7.24 10.68 -16.41
C SER A 235 5.91 9.94 -16.35
N ARG A 236 5.18 9.91 -17.48
CA ARG A 236 3.87 9.27 -17.58
C ARG A 236 3.95 7.78 -17.26
N ARG A 237 5.06 7.15 -17.67
CA ARG A 237 5.36 5.75 -17.38
C ARG A 237 5.56 5.52 -15.88
N GLN A 238 6.31 6.40 -15.21
CA GLN A 238 6.50 6.31 -13.75
C GLN A 238 5.18 6.52 -13.00
N ILE A 239 4.38 7.52 -13.37
CA ILE A 239 3.05 7.75 -12.76
C ILE A 239 2.14 6.53 -12.95
N ARG A 240 2.11 5.94 -14.15
CA ARG A 240 1.34 4.71 -14.44
C ARG A 240 1.81 3.56 -13.55
N LEU A 241 3.12 3.34 -13.44
CA LEU A 241 3.68 2.28 -12.60
C LEU A 241 3.38 2.48 -11.12
N VAL A 242 3.54 3.72 -10.61
CA VAL A 242 3.19 4.06 -9.23
C VAL A 242 1.74 3.71 -8.95
N ARG A 243 0.83 4.12 -9.83
CA ARG A 243 -0.59 3.83 -9.70
C ARG A 243 -0.90 2.33 -9.75
N LEU A 244 -0.33 1.60 -10.70
CA LEU A 244 -0.55 0.16 -10.83
C LEU A 244 -0.09 -0.58 -9.58
N VAL A 245 1.11 -0.24 -9.09
CA VAL A 245 1.69 -0.90 -7.90
C VAL A 245 0.88 -0.55 -6.67
N LEU A 246 0.57 0.72 -6.41
CA LEU A 246 -0.30 1.11 -5.29
C LEU A 246 -1.65 0.43 -5.37
N GLY A 247 -2.34 0.53 -6.52
CA GLY A 247 -3.65 -0.08 -6.70
C GLY A 247 -3.63 -1.60 -6.46
N PHE A 248 -2.61 -2.29 -6.98
CA PHE A 248 -2.40 -3.70 -6.71
C PHE A 248 -2.14 -3.98 -5.21
N SER A 249 -1.33 -3.15 -4.54
CA SER A 249 -1.07 -3.29 -3.10
C SER A 249 -2.35 -3.22 -2.30
N PHE A 250 -3.20 -2.23 -2.54
CA PHE A 250 -4.49 -2.08 -1.85
C PHE A 250 -5.47 -3.20 -2.17
N PHE A 251 -5.48 -3.64 -3.43
CA PHE A 251 -6.26 -4.78 -3.84
C PHE A 251 -5.83 -6.07 -3.11
N ALA A 252 -4.53 -6.34 -3.05
CA ALA A 252 -3.97 -7.50 -2.35
C ALA A 252 -4.19 -7.41 -0.83
N LEU A 253 -3.99 -6.23 -0.23
CA LEU A 253 -4.23 -5.98 1.19
C LEU A 253 -5.66 -6.29 1.60
N GLY A 254 -6.64 -5.81 0.83
CA GLY A 254 -8.04 -6.09 1.11
C GLY A 254 -8.34 -7.59 1.17
N TRP A 255 -7.83 -8.37 0.21
CA TRP A 255 -7.99 -9.83 0.24
C TRP A 255 -7.23 -10.50 1.40
N MET A 256 -6.02 -10.03 1.70
CA MET A 256 -5.22 -10.56 2.80
C MET A 256 -5.86 -10.34 4.16
N LYS A 257 -6.57 -9.23 4.36
CA LYS A 257 -7.34 -8.96 5.59
C LYS A 257 -8.47 -9.96 5.83
N ILE A 258 -9.07 -10.48 4.75
CA ILE A 258 -10.06 -11.56 4.87
C ILE A 258 -9.34 -12.88 5.13
N TYR A 259 -8.21 -13.11 4.45
CA TYR A 259 -7.41 -14.33 4.57
C TYR A 259 -6.79 -14.52 5.98
N ASN A 260 -6.29 -13.45 6.59
CA ASN A 260 -5.69 -13.38 7.93
C ASN A 260 -6.45 -12.33 8.79
N PRO A 261 -7.60 -12.70 9.40
CA PRO A 261 -8.47 -11.71 10.04
C PRO A 261 -8.01 -11.27 11.44
N ASP A 262 -7.12 -12.02 12.10
CA ASP A 262 -6.77 -11.82 13.53
C ASP A 262 -6.18 -10.43 13.80
N ASP A 263 -5.29 -9.98 12.93
CA ASP A 263 -4.60 -8.69 13.08
C ASP A 263 -5.57 -7.51 12.94
N VAL A 264 -6.51 -7.60 11.99
CA VAL A 264 -7.52 -6.56 11.75
C VAL A 264 -8.60 -6.54 12.84
N ILE A 265 -8.94 -7.71 13.38
CA ILE A 265 -9.82 -7.82 14.55
C ILE A 265 -9.18 -7.16 15.76
N GLY A 266 -7.89 -7.40 16.00
CA GLY A 266 -7.12 -6.74 17.05
C GLY A 266 -7.23 -5.21 16.96
N VAL A 267 -7.07 -4.65 15.76
CA VAL A 267 -7.22 -3.20 15.54
C VAL A 267 -8.62 -2.70 15.90
N ALA A 268 -9.67 -3.39 15.43
CA ALA A 268 -11.04 -2.99 15.71
C ALA A 268 -11.37 -3.02 17.21
N GLN A 269 -10.77 -3.95 17.94
CA GLN A 269 -10.96 -4.08 19.39
C GLN A 269 -10.16 -3.03 20.17
N ASN A 270 -8.95 -2.69 19.74
CA ASN A 270 -8.10 -1.69 20.39
C ASN A 270 -8.51 -0.25 20.05
N PHE A 271 -9.08 -0.03 18.86
CA PHE A 271 -9.53 1.28 18.39
C PHE A 271 -10.97 1.24 17.85
N PRO A 272 -11.98 1.27 18.74
CA PRO A 272 -13.38 1.17 18.34
C PRO A 272 -13.84 2.32 17.44
N THR A 273 -13.19 3.49 17.48
CA THR A 273 -13.48 4.65 16.62
C THR A 273 -13.35 4.33 15.14
N VAL A 274 -12.44 3.43 14.77
CA VAL A 274 -12.22 3.00 13.38
C VAL A 274 -13.44 2.25 12.83
N THR A 275 -14.20 1.59 13.70
CA THR A 275 -15.42 0.86 13.30
C THR A 275 -16.61 1.77 13.00
N GLU A 276 -16.55 3.04 13.42
CA GLU A 276 -17.61 4.03 13.21
C GLU A 276 -17.41 4.86 11.93
N ASP A 277 -16.51 4.44 11.03
CA ASP A 277 -16.35 5.11 9.74
C ASP A 277 -17.63 5.03 8.90
N VAL A 278 -18.19 6.21 8.57
CA VAL A 278 -19.47 6.33 7.86
C VAL A 278 -19.43 5.66 6.48
N PHE A 279 -18.30 5.75 5.76
CA PHE A 279 -18.19 5.18 4.42
C PHE A 279 -18.18 3.65 4.46
N ILE A 280 -17.47 3.06 5.43
CA ILE A 280 -17.45 1.61 5.62
C ILE A 280 -18.81 1.11 6.13
N LYS A 281 -19.47 1.89 6.99
CA LYS A 281 -20.80 1.60 7.54
C LYS A 281 -21.87 1.44 6.47
N LEU A 282 -21.76 2.14 5.33
CA LEU A 282 -22.66 1.94 4.18
C LEU A 282 -22.61 0.51 3.62
N PHE A 283 -21.47 -0.17 3.73
CA PHE A 283 -21.33 -1.53 3.22
C PHE A 283 -21.85 -2.59 4.19
N TYR A 284 -21.72 -2.40 5.50
CA TYR A 284 -22.17 -3.38 6.49
C TYR A 284 -23.48 -3.01 7.23
N CYS A 285 -24.14 -1.89 6.92
CA CYS A 285 -25.40 -1.50 7.58
C CYS A 285 -26.49 -2.58 7.48
N GLY A 286 -27.20 -2.90 8.56
CA GLY A 286 -28.23 -3.96 8.52
C GLY A 286 -27.70 -5.40 8.42
N THR A 287 -26.40 -5.61 8.62
CA THR A 287 -25.86 -6.92 9.03
C THR A 287 -26.13 -7.17 10.52
N ASP A 288 -25.97 -8.42 10.98
CA ASP A 288 -26.21 -8.77 12.38
C ASP A 288 -25.33 -7.92 13.33
N PRO A 289 -25.93 -7.11 14.24
CA PRO A 289 -25.19 -6.32 15.21
C PRO A 289 -24.28 -7.13 16.14
N ARG A 290 -24.59 -8.41 16.37
CA ARG A 290 -23.76 -9.31 17.20
C ARG A 290 -22.42 -9.65 16.54
N LEU A 291 -22.36 -9.55 15.22
CA LEU A 291 -21.17 -9.85 14.40
C LEU A 291 -20.54 -8.57 13.82
N LYS A 292 -20.79 -7.41 14.45
CA LYS A 292 -20.35 -6.09 13.97
C LYS A 292 -18.87 -6.06 13.58
N THR A 293 -17.97 -6.62 14.40
CA THR A 293 -16.52 -6.60 14.15
C THR A 293 -16.15 -7.37 12.88
N GLY A 294 -16.70 -8.58 12.69
CA GLY A 294 -16.47 -9.38 11.48
C GLY A 294 -17.08 -8.73 10.24
N CYS A 295 -18.30 -8.20 10.35
CA CYS A 295 -18.98 -7.50 9.26
C CYS A 295 -18.24 -6.21 8.86
N TRP A 296 -17.75 -5.45 9.84
CA TRP A 296 -16.90 -4.28 9.58
C TRP A 296 -15.59 -4.68 8.89
N LEU A 297 -14.92 -5.74 9.35
CA LEU A 297 -13.67 -6.21 8.75
C LEU A 297 -13.86 -6.58 7.28
N VAL A 298 -14.91 -7.36 6.97
CA VAL A 298 -15.21 -7.76 5.59
C VAL A 298 -15.55 -6.55 4.73
N ALA A 299 -16.33 -5.60 5.26
CA ALA A 299 -16.65 -4.36 4.56
C ALA A 299 -15.40 -3.49 4.31
N PHE A 300 -14.54 -3.36 5.31
CA PHE A 300 -13.28 -2.63 5.22
C PHE A 300 -12.35 -3.26 4.19
N ALA A 301 -12.13 -4.57 4.28
CA ALA A 301 -11.36 -5.35 3.32
C ALA A 301 -11.86 -5.20 1.87
N LEU A 302 -13.16 -5.41 1.65
CA LEU A 302 -13.75 -5.29 0.31
C LEU A 302 -13.74 -3.83 -0.21
N SER A 303 -13.76 -2.83 0.68
CA SER A 303 -13.57 -1.43 0.28
C SER A 303 -12.14 -1.12 -0.19
N GLU A 304 -11.13 -1.80 0.36
CA GLU A 304 -9.75 -1.73 -0.14
C GLU A 304 -9.59 -2.47 -1.47
N VAL A 305 -10.26 -3.62 -1.62
CA VAL A 305 -10.34 -4.32 -2.91
C VAL A 305 -10.93 -3.39 -3.99
N LEU A 306 -12.05 -2.73 -3.67
CA LEU A 306 -12.71 -1.76 -4.56
C LEU A 306 -11.79 -0.59 -4.93
N SER A 307 -11.26 0.10 -3.92
CA SER A 307 -10.44 1.30 -4.15
C SER A 307 -9.11 0.97 -4.82
N GLY A 308 -8.46 -0.13 -4.42
CA GLY A 308 -7.24 -0.64 -5.03
C GLY A 308 -7.43 -1.01 -6.49
N PHE A 309 -8.50 -1.75 -6.82
CA PHE A 309 -8.81 -2.08 -8.21
C PHE A 309 -9.07 -0.84 -9.06
N LEU A 310 -9.95 0.07 -8.61
CA LEU A 310 -10.31 1.27 -9.37
C LEU A 310 -9.11 2.18 -9.60
N LEU A 311 -8.24 2.31 -8.59
CA LEU A 311 -6.98 3.00 -8.73
C LEU A 311 -6.06 2.29 -9.72
N MET A 312 -5.88 0.98 -9.60
CA MET A 312 -5.01 0.18 -10.48
C MET A 312 -5.40 0.37 -11.95
N VAL A 313 -6.68 0.19 -12.27
CA VAL A 313 -7.16 0.37 -13.65
C VAL A 313 -7.15 1.84 -14.07
N GLY A 314 -7.29 2.79 -13.15
CA GLY A 314 -7.20 4.21 -13.46
C GLY A 314 -8.54 4.93 -13.59
N VAL A 315 -9.55 4.44 -12.88
CA VAL A 315 -10.91 4.99 -12.89
C VAL A 315 -11.03 6.01 -11.78
N PHE A 316 -11.21 7.29 -12.13
CA PHE A 316 -11.32 8.41 -11.19
C PHE A 316 -10.15 8.45 -10.18
N SER A 317 -8.95 8.25 -10.68
CA SER A 317 -7.71 8.10 -9.92
C SER A 317 -7.51 9.23 -8.92
N ARG A 318 -7.83 10.49 -9.28
CA ARG A 318 -7.72 11.62 -8.36
C ARG A 318 -8.71 11.59 -7.22
N ALA A 319 -9.95 11.20 -7.49
CA ALA A 319 -10.99 11.12 -6.46
C ALA A 319 -10.63 10.05 -5.42
N TRP A 320 -10.24 8.85 -5.88
CA TRP A 320 -9.78 7.79 -4.99
C TRP A 320 -8.51 8.16 -4.24
N SER A 321 -7.56 8.82 -4.91
CA SER A 321 -6.33 9.27 -4.25
C SER A 321 -6.62 10.28 -3.14
N LEU A 322 -7.48 11.27 -3.36
CA LEU A 322 -7.88 12.21 -2.31
C LEU A 322 -8.60 11.51 -1.15
N GLN A 323 -9.50 10.57 -1.45
CA GLN A 323 -10.17 9.79 -0.42
C GLN A 323 -9.16 9.00 0.41
N LEU A 324 -8.18 8.37 -0.22
CA LEU A 324 -7.15 7.59 0.47
C LEU A 324 -6.21 8.50 1.26
N VAL A 325 -5.85 9.68 0.76
CA VAL A 325 -5.12 10.70 1.56
C VAL A 325 -5.90 11.03 2.83
N TYR A 326 -7.21 11.28 2.72
CA TYR A 326 -8.05 11.57 3.88
C TYR A 326 -8.07 10.40 4.87
N VAL A 327 -8.33 9.18 4.39
CA VAL A 327 -8.36 7.98 5.23
C VAL A 327 -7.03 7.78 5.96
N PHE A 328 -5.91 7.83 5.24
CA PHE A 328 -4.59 7.64 5.85
C PHE A 328 -4.19 8.75 6.81
N THR A 329 -4.57 9.99 6.50
CA THR A 329 -4.32 11.10 7.42
C THR A 329 -5.13 10.94 8.70
N LYS A 330 -6.40 10.51 8.60
CA LYS A 330 -7.23 10.21 9.77
C LYS A 330 -6.64 9.08 10.60
N LEU A 331 -6.24 7.97 9.97
CA LEU A 331 -5.61 6.85 10.68
C LEU A 331 -4.33 7.27 11.41
N MET A 332 -3.47 8.05 10.74
CA MET A 332 -2.20 8.51 11.32
C MET A 332 -2.37 9.58 12.41
N VAL A 333 -3.30 10.52 12.26
CA VAL A 333 -3.39 11.70 13.16
C VAL A 333 -4.42 11.49 14.27
N VAL A 334 -5.53 10.82 13.97
CA VAL A 334 -6.70 10.74 14.88
C VAL A 334 -6.77 9.38 15.56
N ASP A 335 -6.68 8.29 14.80
CA ASP A 335 -6.97 6.96 15.35
C ASP A 335 -5.76 6.34 16.05
N PHE A 336 -4.58 6.35 15.41
CA PHE A 336 -3.41 5.61 15.89
C PHE A 336 -2.25 6.50 16.37
N GLY A 337 -2.17 7.75 15.89
CA GLY A 337 -1.15 8.71 16.29
C GLY A 337 0.21 8.54 15.60
N TRP A 338 1.22 9.25 16.11
CA TRP A 338 2.57 9.34 15.52
C TRP A 338 3.30 8.02 15.26
N PRO A 339 3.08 6.92 16.04
CA PRO A 339 3.66 5.62 15.71
C PRO A 339 3.31 5.14 14.30
N GLU A 340 2.19 5.57 13.71
CA GLU A 340 1.77 5.19 12.37
C GLU A 340 2.35 6.07 11.25
N ILE A 341 3.53 6.68 11.47
CA ILE A 341 4.25 7.50 10.50
C ILE A 341 4.49 6.86 9.12
N PRO A 342 4.54 5.52 8.91
CA PRO A 342 4.67 4.99 7.55
C PRO A 342 3.51 5.33 6.65
N HIS A 343 2.33 5.66 7.20
CA HIS A 343 1.20 6.13 6.40
C HIS A 343 1.51 7.45 5.67
N LEU A 344 2.57 8.18 6.05
CA LEU A 344 3.10 9.31 5.29
C LEU A 344 3.51 8.89 3.87
N TYR A 345 3.96 7.65 3.70
CA TYR A 345 4.34 7.10 2.41
C TYR A 345 3.15 7.00 1.42
N PRO A 346 2.08 6.22 1.71
CA PRO A 346 0.91 6.18 0.83
C PRO A 346 0.27 7.56 0.69
N ILE A 347 0.26 8.41 1.73
CA ILE A 347 -0.22 9.80 1.62
C ILE A 347 0.55 10.57 0.53
N GLY A 348 1.88 10.55 0.56
CA GLY A 348 2.70 11.20 -0.47
C GLY A 348 2.44 10.65 -1.87
N ALA A 349 2.30 9.33 -1.98
CA ALA A 349 2.05 8.65 -3.24
C ALA A 349 0.66 8.99 -3.82
N PHE A 350 -0.37 9.09 -2.98
CA PHE A 350 -1.70 9.51 -3.40
C PHE A 350 -1.78 10.99 -3.72
N LEU A 351 -1.10 11.86 -2.98
CA LEU A 351 -0.98 13.27 -3.35
C LEU A 351 -0.33 13.43 -4.73
N LEU A 352 0.71 12.63 -5.01
CA LEU A 352 1.35 12.60 -6.33
C LEU A 352 0.34 12.24 -7.43
N LEU A 353 -0.50 11.23 -7.22
CA LEU A 353 -1.53 10.84 -8.19
C LEU A 353 -2.66 11.88 -8.30
N ALA A 354 -3.13 12.42 -7.18
CA ALA A 354 -4.18 13.43 -7.13
C ALA A 354 -3.80 14.72 -7.87
N PHE A 355 -2.53 15.11 -7.84
CA PHE A 355 -2.03 16.34 -8.47
C PHE A 355 -1.23 16.10 -9.75
N SER A 356 -1.34 14.92 -10.36
CA SER A 356 -0.69 14.62 -11.65
C SER A 356 -1.58 14.99 -12.84
N ASN A 357 -0.97 15.63 -13.84
CA ASN A 357 -1.56 15.83 -15.18
C ASN A 357 -1.18 14.70 -16.15
N GLN A 358 -0.41 13.71 -15.72
CA GLN A 358 0.07 12.60 -16.54
C GLN A 358 -0.68 11.29 -16.26
N LEU A 359 -1.89 11.38 -15.71
CA LEU A 359 -2.74 10.21 -15.48
C LEU A 359 -3.10 9.54 -16.81
N SER A 360 -3.26 8.22 -16.75
CA SER A 360 -3.72 7.39 -17.86
C SER A 360 -4.87 6.53 -17.38
N ASN A 361 -5.39 5.60 -18.17
CA ASN A 361 -6.34 4.60 -17.71
C ASN A 361 -6.13 3.34 -18.56
N GLU A 362 -6.17 2.18 -17.92
CA GLU A 362 -6.00 0.89 -18.58
C GLU A 362 -7.25 0.50 -19.38
N LEU A 363 -8.44 0.99 -19.01
CA LEU A 363 -9.70 0.64 -19.69
C LEU A 363 -9.93 1.39 -21.00
N ASP A 364 -9.29 2.55 -21.21
CA ASP A 364 -9.47 3.34 -22.43
C ASP A 364 -8.43 3.01 -23.52
N GLY A 365 -7.40 2.23 -23.18
CA GLY A 365 -6.26 1.93 -24.06
C GLY A 365 -5.33 3.14 -24.30
N GLU A 366 -4.24 2.92 -25.06
CA GLU A 366 -3.36 4.03 -25.47
C GLU A 366 -3.99 4.82 -26.63
N PRO A 367 -4.01 6.16 -26.56
CA PRO A 367 -4.48 6.98 -27.67
C PRO A 367 -3.58 6.75 -28.89
N ARG A 368 -4.12 6.15 -29.95
CA ARG A 368 -3.38 5.81 -31.18
C ARG A 368 -2.94 7.05 -31.98
N ALA A 369 -3.56 8.21 -31.75
CA ALA A 369 -3.13 9.51 -32.29
C ALA A 369 -3.58 10.68 -31.41
N ALA A 370 -2.85 11.80 -31.49
CA ALA A 370 -3.25 13.05 -30.85
C ALA A 370 -4.57 13.55 -31.48
N GLY A 371 -5.62 13.66 -30.67
CA GLY A 371 -6.95 14.08 -31.13
C GLY A 371 -7.89 12.95 -31.54
N ASP A 372 -7.46 11.69 -31.44
CA ASP A 372 -8.34 10.54 -31.69
C ASP A 372 -9.35 10.39 -30.55
N ARG A 373 -10.48 11.10 -30.65
CA ARG A 373 -11.66 10.95 -29.77
C ARG A 373 -12.43 9.67 -30.15
N ARG A 374 -11.73 8.56 -30.39
CA ARG A 374 -12.35 7.38 -30.97
C ARG A 374 -13.39 6.82 -30.00
N TRP A 375 -14.61 6.85 -30.51
CA TRP A 375 -15.88 6.58 -29.86
C TRP A 375 -16.10 5.07 -29.62
N TRP A 376 -15.06 4.34 -29.22
CA TRP A 376 -15.16 2.94 -28.85
C TRP A 376 -15.71 2.86 -27.42
N ARG A 377 -17.03 3.06 -27.32
CA ARG A 377 -17.77 2.76 -26.10
C ARG A 377 -18.33 1.36 -26.22
N PRO A 378 -18.26 0.54 -25.16
CA PRO A 378 -19.17 -0.57 -25.08
C PRO A 378 -20.57 0.04 -24.99
N ARG A 379 -21.42 -0.18 -26.01
CA ARG A 379 -22.90 -0.06 -25.84
C ARG A 379 -23.38 -0.84 -24.61
N TRP A 380 -22.57 -1.81 -24.20
CA TRP A 380 -22.66 -2.69 -23.05
C TRP A 380 -22.01 -2.14 -21.75
N GLY A 381 -21.80 -0.83 -21.60
CA GLY A 381 -21.05 -0.26 -20.46
C GLY A 381 -21.55 -0.70 -19.07
N LEU A 382 -22.87 -0.91 -18.91
CA LEU A 382 -23.44 -1.50 -17.70
C LEU A 382 -23.07 -2.99 -17.57
N ALA A 383 -23.26 -3.78 -18.63
CA ALA A 383 -22.95 -5.21 -18.62
C ALA A 383 -21.44 -5.45 -18.37
N THR A 384 -20.55 -4.64 -18.96
CA THR A 384 -19.11 -4.73 -18.69
C THR A 384 -18.76 -4.34 -17.27
N ALA A 385 -19.38 -3.28 -16.72
CA ALA A 385 -19.21 -2.90 -15.32
C ALA A 385 -19.68 -4.02 -14.38
N THR A 386 -20.86 -4.60 -14.64
CA THR A 386 -21.39 -5.73 -13.87
C THR A 386 -20.51 -6.97 -13.96
N ALA A 387 -20.07 -7.36 -15.16
CA ALA A 387 -19.22 -8.52 -15.35
C ALA A 387 -17.87 -8.37 -14.64
N LEU A 388 -17.19 -7.23 -14.82
CA LEU A 388 -15.93 -6.94 -14.13
C LEU A 388 -16.11 -6.96 -12.61
N SER A 389 -17.17 -6.33 -12.10
CA SER A 389 -17.40 -6.29 -10.66
C SER A 389 -17.71 -7.63 -10.05
N TRP A 390 -18.51 -8.42 -10.74
CA TRP A 390 -18.86 -9.76 -10.27
C TRP A 390 -17.64 -10.68 -10.28
N LEU A 391 -16.88 -10.72 -11.39
CA LEU A 391 -15.69 -11.57 -11.54
C LEU A 391 -14.57 -11.23 -10.56
N LEU A 392 -14.47 -9.97 -10.15
CA LEU A 392 -13.46 -9.54 -9.21
C LEU A 392 -13.81 -9.88 -7.76
N ILE A 393 -15.09 -9.80 -7.38
CA ILE A 393 -15.49 -9.98 -5.98
C ILE A 393 -15.87 -11.44 -5.67
N PHE A 394 -16.80 -12.02 -6.41
CA PHE A 394 -17.42 -13.29 -5.98
C PHE A 394 -16.52 -14.52 -6.15
N PRO A 395 -15.80 -14.72 -7.28
CA PRO A 395 -14.91 -15.87 -7.43
C PRO A 395 -13.79 -15.89 -6.38
N LEU A 396 -13.17 -14.75 -6.10
CA LEU A 396 -12.08 -14.63 -5.12
C LEU A 396 -12.59 -14.81 -3.69
N LEU A 397 -13.73 -14.21 -3.35
CA LEU A 397 -14.38 -14.40 -2.06
C LEU A 397 -14.71 -15.89 -1.82
N TYR A 398 -15.25 -16.57 -2.83
CA TYR A 398 -15.52 -18.00 -2.76
C TYR A 398 -14.24 -18.84 -2.64
N ALA A 399 -13.22 -18.54 -3.44
CA ALA A 399 -11.93 -19.23 -3.40
C ALA A 399 -11.25 -19.12 -2.02
N LEU A 400 -11.32 -17.96 -1.37
CA LEU A 400 -10.78 -17.76 -0.02
C LEU A 400 -11.45 -18.66 1.02
N THR A 401 -12.77 -18.85 0.92
CA THR A 401 -13.45 -19.78 1.85
C THR A 401 -13.00 -21.24 1.67
N LEU A 402 -12.57 -21.63 0.46
CA LEU A 402 -12.04 -22.97 0.20
C LEU A 402 -10.63 -23.16 0.78
N THR A 403 -9.78 -22.14 0.70
CA THR A 403 -8.38 -22.20 1.14
C THR A 403 -8.20 -21.98 2.64
N GLN A 404 -9.15 -21.32 3.33
CA GLN A 404 -9.10 -21.11 4.78
C GLN A 404 -9.54 -22.35 5.60
N ARG A 405 -10.41 -23.20 5.04
CA ARG A 405 -10.94 -24.42 5.69
C ARG A 405 -9.86 -25.40 6.21
N PRO A 406 -8.76 -25.67 5.47
CA PRO A 406 -7.70 -26.56 5.96
C PRO A 406 -6.77 -25.88 6.97
N PHE A 407 -6.44 -24.60 6.76
CA PHE A 407 -5.40 -23.88 7.52
C PHE A 407 -5.78 -23.65 8.99
N LEU A 408 -7.03 -23.26 9.25
CA LEU A 408 -7.50 -22.99 10.61
C LEU A 408 -7.96 -24.27 11.35
N ARG A 409 -8.35 -25.34 10.63
CA ARG A 409 -8.55 -26.66 11.28
C ARG A 409 -7.25 -27.19 11.90
N ALA A 410 -6.11 -26.94 11.25
CA ALA A 410 -4.79 -27.29 11.78
C ALA A 410 -4.37 -26.41 12.98
N SER A 411 -4.73 -25.12 13.01
CA SER A 411 -4.46 -24.24 14.17
C SER A 411 -5.34 -24.58 15.37
N THR A 412 -6.59 -25.01 15.13
CA THR A 412 -7.50 -25.44 16.20
C THR A 412 -7.03 -26.75 16.84
N THR A 413 -6.48 -27.69 16.05
CA THR A 413 -5.92 -28.96 16.56
C THR A 413 -4.60 -28.78 17.32
N THR A 414 -3.77 -27.80 16.97
CA THR A 414 -2.54 -27.47 17.71
C THR A 414 -2.79 -26.67 18.99
N ARG A 415 -3.92 -25.95 19.10
CA ARG A 415 -4.29 -25.26 20.35
C ARG A 415 -4.85 -26.22 21.41
N THR A 416 -5.45 -27.34 20.99
CA THR A 416 -5.90 -28.43 21.88
C THR A 416 -4.77 -29.32 22.41
N SER A 417 -3.53 -29.16 21.94
CA SER A 417 -2.38 -29.96 22.39
C SER A 417 -1.40 -29.21 23.30
N ARG A 418 -1.76 -28.04 23.85
CA ARG A 418 -1.04 -27.54 25.04
C ARG A 418 -1.49 -28.39 26.23
N PRO A 419 -0.58 -29.12 26.89
CA PRO A 419 -0.91 -29.77 28.15
C PRO A 419 -1.34 -28.68 29.13
N THR A 420 -2.50 -28.86 29.75
CA THR A 420 -2.81 -28.27 31.04
C THR A 420 -1.78 -28.72 32.05
N GLU A 421 -0.69 -27.97 32.22
CA GLU A 421 0.19 -28.11 33.37
C GLU A 421 -0.35 -27.29 34.54
N ILE A 422 -1.13 -28.01 35.35
CA ILE A 422 -1.14 -28.05 36.82
C ILE A 422 -1.66 -26.80 37.56
N SER A 423 -2.86 -26.97 38.11
CA SER A 423 -3.28 -26.34 39.36
C SER A 423 -2.43 -26.87 40.52
N GLY A 424 -1.93 -25.97 41.36
CA GLY A 424 -1.73 -26.20 42.78
C GLY A 424 -0.33 -26.68 43.21
N GLN A 425 0.39 -25.80 43.93
CA GLN A 425 0.88 -26.12 45.28
C GLN A 425 1.30 -24.83 46.02
N HIS A 426 0.90 -24.77 47.29
CA HIS A 426 1.20 -23.74 48.28
C HIS A 426 2.71 -23.54 48.52
N ASN A 427 3.14 -22.28 48.62
CA ASN A 427 3.45 -21.61 49.88
C ASN A 427 3.60 -20.10 49.68
#